data_AF-V6K5L5-F1
#
_entry.id   AF-V6K5L5-F1
#
_cell.length_a   1.000
_cell.length_b   1.000
_cell.length_c   1.000
_cell.angle_alpha   90.00
_cell.angle_beta   90.00
_cell.angle_gamma   90.00
#
_symmetry.space_group_name_H-M   'P 1'
#
loop_
_entity.id
_entity.type
_entity.pdbx_description
1 polymer ?
#
loop_
_entity_poly.entity_id
_entity_poly.type
_entity_poly.pdbx_seq_one_letter_code
_entity_poly.pdbx_strand_id
1 'polypeptide(L)'
;MFPSWHGTGGEMFHWAQERCAHAPRGLSIHVLPLVALAEMHRQRMEVEGHRYGLTVHPWTDNPSTGQAWDNWWAYRAPSRPHAAFHDDANYLAHALSFANRHREAGEVFDAIGPYATDVPWSYCGAAQTLFTRHRAWAVKASAP
;
A
#
# COMPACT_ATOMS: atom_id res chain seq x y z
N MET A 1 16.71 7.09 -14.01
CA MET A 1 17.17 8.10 -13.03
C MET A 1 15.93 8.85 -12.57
N PHE A 2 15.70 9.03 -11.26
CA PHE A 2 14.63 9.89 -10.76
C PHE A 2 15.02 11.35 -10.99
N PRO A 3 14.42 12.06 -11.96
CA PRO A 3 14.88 13.40 -12.29
C PRO A 3 14.58 14.42 -11.18
N SER A 4 13.58 14.13 -10.33
CA SER A 4 13.12 15.03 -9.27
C SER A 4 13.88 14.90 -7.94
N TRP A 5 14.53 13.76 -7.66
CA TRP A 5 15.06 13.46 -6.32
C TRP A 5 16.42 12.73 -6.33
N HIS A 6 17.25 12.95 -7.35
CA HIS A 6 18.66 12.54 -7.44
C HIS A 6 19.01 11.05 -7.20
N GLY A 7 18.04 10.14 -7.07
CA GLY A 7 18.27 8.69 -6.88
C GLY A 7 17.68 7.82 -8.01
N THR A 8 17.71 6.50 -7.84
CA THR A 8 17.04 5.53 -8.72
C THR A 8 15.89 4.81 -8.00
N GLY A 9 14.90 4.32 -8.78
CA GLY A 9 13.82 3.40 -8.35
C GLY A 9 14.20 2.48 -7.22
N GLY A 10 15.27 1.73 -7.47
CA GLY A 10 15.79 0.72 -6.57
C GLY A 10 16.40 1.29 -5.30
N GLU A 11 17.08 2.44 -5.35
CA GLU A 11 17.70 3.05 -4.16
C GLU A 11 16.66 3.51 -3.13
N MET A 12 15.56 4.12 -3.58
CA MET A 12 14.47 4.52 -2.68
C MET A 12 13.83 3.30 -2.01
N PHE A 13 13.54 2.25 -2.80
CA PHE A 13 12.93 1.04 -2.28
C PHE A 13 13.87 0.28 -1.33
N HIS A 14 15.16 0.19 -1.66
CA HIS A 14 16.18 -0.41 -0.80
C HIS A 14 16.31 0.34 0.53
N TRP A 15 16.40 1.67 0.49
CA TRP A 15 16.46 2.48 1.71
C TRP A 15 15.20 2.29 2.57
N ALA A 16 14.01 2.24 1.98
CA ALA A 16 12.78 1.99 2.71
C ALA A 16 12.80 0.64 3.44
N GLN A 17 13.27 -0.43 2.77
CA GLN A 17 13.42 -1.74 3.39
C GLN A 17 14.44 -1.75 4.52
N GLU A 18 15.59 -1.10 4.33
CA GLU A 18 16.63 -0.97 5.35
C GLU A 18 16.06 -0.31 6.63
N ARG A 19 15.28 0.77 6.48
CA ARG A 19 14.64 1.43 7.63
C ARG A 19 13.66 0.52 8.35
N CYS A 20 12.89 -0.29 7.61
CA CYS A 20 11.96 -1.25 8.21
C CYS A 20 12.69 -2.38 8.95
N ALA A 21 13.83 -2.85 8.43
CA ALA A 21 14.61 -3.92 9.04
C ALA A 21 15.11 -3.57 10.45
N HIS A 22 15.34 -2.28 10.71
CA HIS A 22 15.78 -1.78 12.03
C HIS A 22 14.63 -1.25 12.90
N ALA A 23 13.40 -1.21 12.39
CA ALA A 23 12.27 -0.66 13.10
C ALA A 23 11.60 -1.69 14.02
N PRO A 24 11.24 -1.32 15.26
CA PRO A 24 10.37 -2.14 16.10
C PRO A 24 9.05 -2.49 15.42
N ARG A 25 8.47 -3.63 15.79
CA ARG A 25 7.11 -4.01 15.38
C ARG A 25 6.08 -3.08 16.02
N GLY A 26 4.95 -2.89 15.34
CA GLY A 26 3.85 -2.01 15.74
C GLY A 26 3.98 -0.56 15.24
N LEU A 27 5.12 -0.17 14.68
CA LEU A 27 5.32 1.17 14.11
C LEU A 27 4.83 1.22 12.66
N SER A 28 4.20 2.34 12.25
CA SER A 28 3.68 2.48 10.88
C SER A 28 4.77 2.63 9.82
N ILE A 29 6.04 2.82 10.20
CA ILE A 29 7.17 2.86 9.28
C ILE A 29 7.29 1.61 8.39
N HIS A 30 6.75 0.46 8.81
CA HIS A 30 6.70 -0.74 7.98
C HIS A 30 5.85 -0.60 6.70
N VAL A 31 5.06 0.48 6.57
CA VAL A 31 4.33 0.84 5.34
C VAL A 31 5.22 1.53 4.31
N LEU A 32 6.37 2.07 4.72
CA LEU A 32 7.24 2.87 3.86
C LEU A 32 7.64 2.19 2.54
N PRO A 33 7.92 0.87 2.47
CA PRO A 33 8.18 0.20 1.21
C PRO A 33 6.95 0.18 0.29
N LEU A 34 5.74 0.17 0.83
CA LEU A 34 4.49 0.26 0.05
C LEU A 34 4.33 1.65 -0.57
N VAL A 35 4.70 2.71 0.18
CA VAL A 35 4.76 4.08 -0.35
C VAL A 35 5.77 4.16 -1.49
N ALA A 36 6.98 3.66 -1.27
CA ALA A 36 8.03 3.62 -2.28
C ALA A 36 7.59 2.84 -3.55
N LEU A 37 6.90 1.72 -3.38
CA LEU A 37 6.35 0.93 -4.48
C LEU A 37 5.30 1.72 -5.29
N ALA A 38 4.40 2.42 -4.61
CA ALA A 38 3.36 3.22 -5.24
C ALA A 38 3.96 4.41 -6.02
N GLU A 39 4.94 5.11 -5.45
CA GLU A 39 5.65 6.20 -6.14
C GLU A 39 6.43 5.70 -7.36
N MET A 40 7.11 4.56 -7.24
CA MET A 40 7.78 3.94 -8.38
C MET A 40 6.78 3.58 -9.49
N HIS A 41 5.61 3.05 -9.12
CA HIS A 41 4.55 2.73 -10.09
C HIS A 41 4.04 3.99 -10.80
N ARG A 42 3.70 5.06 -10.06
CA ARG A 42 3.27 6.34 -10.64
C ARG A 42 4.27 6.86 -11.67
N GLN A 43 5.55 6.86 -11.34
CA GLN A 43 6.58 7.36 -12.25
C GLN A 43 6.78 6.48 -13.48
N ARG A 44 6.74 5.15 -13.33
CA ARG A 44 6.76 4.24 -14.48
C ARG A 44 5.56 4.50 -15.39
N MET A 45 4.40 4.80 -14.81
CA MET A 45 3.21 5.16 -15.58
C MET A 45 3.35 6.47 -16.34
N GLU A 46 4.03 7.47 -15.77
CA GLU A 46 4.34 8.74 -16.44
C GLU A 46 5.31 8.54 -17.64
N VAL A 47 6.26 7.61 -17.53
CA VAL A 47 7.27 7.36 -18.58
C VAL A 47 6.75 6.43 -19.68
N GLU A 48 6.10 5.32 -19.31
CA GLU A 48 5.73 4.25 -20.24
C GLU A 48 4.28 4.33 -20.71
N GLY A 49 3.43 5.08 -20.00
CA GLY A 49 2.00 5.20 -20.29
C GLY A 49 1.30 3.84 -20.40
N HIS A 50 0.34 3.74 -21.31
CA HIS A 50 -0.50 2.55 -21.50
C HIS A 50 0.25 1.25 -21.83
N ARG A 51 1.55 1.30 -22.21
CA ARG A 51 2.37 0.09 -22.47
C ARG A 51 2.72 -0.69 -21.20
N TYR A 52 2.65 -0.05 -20.04
CA TYR A 52 2.92 -0.67 -18.75
C TYR A 52 1.86 -1.72 -18.35
N GLY A 53 0.63 -1.62 -18.88
CA GLY A 53 -0.50 -2.49 -18.56
C GLY A 53 -0.36 -3.96 -18.97
N LEU A 54 0.71 -4.33 -19.67
CA LEU A 54 1.03 -5.72 -20.05
C LEU A 54 2.02 -6.40 -19.07
N THR A 55 2.44 -5.69 -18.03
CA THR A 55 3.37 -6.21 -17.01
C THR A 55 2.61 -6.71 -15.79
N VAL A 56 3.15 -7.72 -15.09
CA VAL A 56 2.64 -8.16 -13.79
C VAL A 56 2.52 -6.95 -12.86
N HIS A 57 1.35 -6.80 -12.23
CA HIS A 57 1.07 -5.67 -11.35
C HIS A 57 2.09 -5.67 -10.19
N PRO A 58 2.75 -4.53 -9.88
CA PRO A 58 3.95 -4.56 -9.02
C PRO A 58 3.68 -4.89 -7.54
N TRP A 59 2.40 -4.97 -7.16
CA TRP A 59 1.95 -5.43 -5.84
C TRP A 59 1.72 -6.94 -5.78
N THR A 60 1.62 -7.63 -6.92
CA THR A 60 1.54 -9.10 -6.98
C THR A 60 2.86 -9.68 -6.47
N ASP A 61 2.78 -10.61 -5.51
CA ASP A 61 3.93 -11.28 -4.88
C ASP A 61 4.99 -10.36 -4.26
N ASN A 62 4.63 -9.11 -3.92
CA ASN A 62 5.55 -8.21 -3.25
C ASN A 62 5.67 -8.56 -1.75
N PRO A 63 6.85 -8.97 -1.24
CA PRO A 63 7.03 -9.40 0.14
C PRO A 63 6.78 -8.27 1.14
N SER A 64 6.94 -7.00 0.74
CA SER A 64 6.71 -5.86 1.61
C SER A 64 5.25 -5.73 2.07
N THR A 65 4.29 -6.22 1.28
CA THR A 65 2.87 -6.27 1.70
C THR A 65 2.68 -7.23 2.88
N GLY A 66 3.35 -8.39 2.84
CA GLY A 66 3.39 -9.34 3.96
C GLY A 66 4.09 -8.72 5.18
N GLN A 67 5.26 -8.13 4.98
CA GLN A 67 6.04 -7.52 6.07
C GLN A 67 5.30 -6.35 6.74
N ALA A 68 4.60 -5.49 5.99
CA ALA A 68 3.80 -4.41 6.55
C ALA A 68 2.63 -4.95 7.39
N TRP A 69 1.98 -6.01 6.90
CA TRP A 69 0.93 -6.70 7.65
C TRP A 69 1.48 -7.32 8.95
N ASP A 70 2.53 -8.12 8.85
CA ASP A 70 3.08 -8.87 9.98
C ASP A 70 3.77 -7.99 11.00
N ASN A 71 4.47 -6.94 10.58
CA ASN A 71 5.25 -6.11 11.49
C ASN A 71 4.53 -4.86 11.97
N TRP A 72 3.56 -4.32 11.24
CA TRP A 72 2.75 -3.20 11.71
C TRP A 72 1.33 -3.61 12.05
N TRP A 73 0.56 -4.11 11.08
CA TRP A 73 -0.87 -4.32 11.26
C TRP A 73 -1.21 -5.25 12.43
N ALA A 74 -0.51 -6.39 12.53
CA ALA A 74 -0.71 -7.39 13.57
C ALA A 74 -0.32 -6.92 14.98
N TYR A 75 0.56 -5.91 15.10
CA TYR A 75 1.08 -5.41 16.38
C TYR A 75 0.60 -4.00 16.74
N ARG A 76 -0.22 -3.37 15.89
CA ARG A 76 -0.72 -2.01 16.13
C ARG A 76 -1.66 -1.99 17.33
N ALA A 77 -1.76 -0.85 18.00
CA ALA A 77 -2.75 -0.60 19.04
C ALA A 77 -4.04 -0.01 18.42
N PRO A 78 -5.14 -0.77 18.26
CA PRO A 78 -6.32 -0.28 17.54
C PRO A 78 -7.03 0.88 18.24
N SER A 79 -6.94 0.96 19.57
CA SER A 79 -7.59 2.00 20.38
C SER A 79 -6.83 3.32 20.45
N ARG A 80 -5.60 3.37 19.91
CA ARG A 80 -4.75 4.58 19.91
C ARG A 80 -4.05 4.71 18.55
N PRO A 81 -4.80 5.03 17.48
CA PRO A 81 -4.20 5.26 16.17
C PRO A 81 -3.23 6.44 16.22
N HIS A 82 -2.16 6.37 15.42
CA HIS A 82 -1.25 7.49 15.24
C HIS A 82 -1.88 8.55 14.32
N ALA A 83 -1.30 9.75 14.27
CA ALA A 83 -1.89 10.90 13.57
C ALA A 83 -2.14 10.67 12.06
N ALA A 84 -1.24 9.94 11.38
CA ALA A 84 -1.34 9.64 9.95
C ALA A 84 -1.95 8.25 9.66
N PHE A 85 -2.76 7.73 10.58
CA PHE A 85 -3.28 6.36 10.47
C PHE A 85 -4.03 6.10 9.17
N HIS A 86 -4.91 7.01 8.74
CA HIS A 86 -5.70 6.80 7.54
C HIS A 86 -4.83 6.77 6.28
N ASP A 87 -3.80 7.60 6.19
CA ASP A 87 -2.87 7.59 5.06
C ASP A 87 -2.14 6.23 4.98
N ASP A 88 -1.50 5.82 6.08
CA ASP A 88 -0.74 4.57 6.15
C ASP A 88 -1.64 3.34 5.94
N ALA A 89 -2.86 3.35 6.49
CA ALA A 89 -3.81 2.26 6.33
C ALA A 89 -4.32 2.16 4.89
N ASN A 90 -4.53 3.29 4.20
CA ASN A 90 -4.91 3.28 2.78
C ASN A 90 -3.80 2.69 1.91
N TYR A 91 -2.52 2.94 2.19
CA TYR A 91 -1.40 2.26 1.51
C TYR A 91 -1.41 0.74 1.73
N LEU A 92 -1.66 0.29 2.95
CA LEU A 92 -1.75 -1.14 3.25
C LEU A 92 -2.98 -1.80 2.59
N ALA A 93 -4.16 -1.18 2.69
CA ALA A 93 -5.38 -1.66 2.07
C ALA A 93 -5.25 -1.77 0.55
N HIS A 94 -4.64 -0.76 -0.08
CA HIS A 94 -4.31 -0.79 -1.50
C HIS A 94 -3.40 -1.96 -1.84
N ALA A 95 -2.26 -2.10 -1.13
CA ALA A 95 -1.31 -3.17 -1.41
C ALA A 95 -1.91 -4.57 -1.24
N LEU A 96 -2.68 -4.82 -0.18
CA LEU A 96 -3.38 -6.09 0.04
C LEU A 96 -4.41 -6.37 -1.04
N SER A 97 -5.16 -5.33 -1.45
CA SER A 97 -6.19 -5.43 -2.48
C SER A 97 -5.63 -5.83 -3.84
N PHE A 98 -4.49 -5.25 -4.23
CA PHE A 98 -3.81 -5.58 -5.48
C PHE A 98 -2.96 -6.85 -5.40
N ALA A 99 -2.64 -7.33 -4.19
CA ALA A 99 -2.02 -8.64 -3.96
C ALA A 99 -3.06 -9.78 -3.82
N ASN A 100 -4.35 -9.55 -4.12
CA ASN A 100 -5.46 -10.50 -3.94
C ASN A 100 -5.65 -11.01 -2.49
N ARG A 101 -5.12 -10.31 -1.48
CA ARG A 101 -5.25 -10.63 -0.06
C ARG A 101 -6.49 -9.96 0.53
N HIS A 102 -7.66 -10.29 -0.03
CA HIS A 102 -8.91 -9.59 0.24
C HIS A 102 -9.44 -9.77 1.68
N ARG A 103 -9.14 -10.92 2.30
CA ARG A 103 -9.55 -11.18 3.69
C ARG A 103 -8.82 -10.25 4.65
N GLU A 104 -7.50 -10.16 4.54
CA GLU A 104 -6.69 -9.21 5.32
C GLU A 104 -7.06 -7.75 5.00
N ALA A 105 -7.30 -7.44 3.72
CA ALA A 105 -7.75 -6.10 3.33
C ALA A 105 -9.07 -5.71 4.01
N GLY A 106 -9.97 -6.66 4.26
CA GLY A 106 -11.24 -6.42 4.96
C GLY A 106 -11.05 -5.81 6.34
N GLU A 107 -10.14 -6.36 7.14
CA GLU A 107 -9.82 -5.80 8.46
C GLU A 107 -9.29 -4.36 8.37
N VAL A 108 -8.50 -4.07 7.33
CA VAL A 108 -7.97 -2.72 7.10
C VAL A 108 -9.07 -1.76 6.70
N PHE A 109 -9.96 -2.16 5.79
CA PHE A 109 -11.10 -1.34 5.39
C PHE A 109 -12.08 -1.07 6.52
N ASP A 110 -12.30 -2.03 7.43
CA ASP A 110 -13.15 -1.83 8.60
C ASP A 110 -12.55 -0.78 9.55
N ALA A 111 -11.24 -0.80 9.74
CA ALA A 111 -10.55 0.19 10.56
C ALA A 111 -10.44 1.57 9.88
N ILE A 112 -10.33 1.63 8.55
CA ILE A 112 -10.37 2.89 7.79
C ILE A 112 -11.78 3.50 7.84
N GLY A 113 -12.83 2.66 7.78
CA GLY A 113 -14.21 3.14 7.75
C GLY A 113 -14.50 3.98 6.49
N PRO A 114 -15.07 5.20 6.63
CA PRO A 114 -15.40 6.07 5.50
C PRO A 114 -14.21 6.91 5.00
N TYR A 115 -13.05 6.87 5.66
CA TYR A 115 -11.94 7.81 5.45
C TYR A 115 -10.98 7.34 4.33
N ALA A 116 -11.50 7.30 3.11
CA ALA A 116 -10.67 7.06 1.92
C ALA A 116 -9.76 8.26 1.64
N THR A 117 -8.52 8.00 1.23
CA THR A 117 -7.57 9.00 0.75
C THR A 117 -7.49 8.99 -0.77
N ASP A 118 -7.00 10.07 -1.39
CA ASP A 118 -6.80 10.08 -2.84
C ASP A 118 -5.64 9.16 -3.25
N VAL A 119 -4.47 9.39 -2.65
CA VAL A 119 -3.28 8.53 -2.81
C VAL A 119 -3.33 7.41 -1.76
N PRO A 120 -3.03 6.14 -2.13
CA PRO A 120 -2.43 5.68 -3.38
C PRO A 120 -3.40 5.37 -4.52
N TRP A 121 -4.71 5.39 -4.28
CA TRP A 121 -5.70 4.87 -5.22
C TRP A 121 -5.68 5.58 -6.58
N SER A 122 -5.45 6.89 -6.59
CA SER A 122 -5.38 7.70 -7.81
C SER A 122 -4.28 7.26 -8.78
N TYR A 123 -3.27 6.51 -8.31
CA TYR A 123 -2.17 6.04 -9.15
C TYR A 123 -2.57 4.88 -10.07
N CYS A 124 -3.65 4.16 -9.73
CA CYS A 124 -4.13 3.00 -10.48
C CYS A 124 -5.49 3.25 -11.15
N GLY A 125 -6.06 4.44 -11.04
CA GLY A 125 -7.37 4.80 -11.60
C GLY A 125 -8.13 5.83 -10.75
N ALA A 126 -9.45 5.90 -10.91
CA ALA A 126 -10.27 6.82 -10.12
C ALA A 126 -10.33 6.36 -8.65
N ALA A 127 -9.77 7.18 -7.74
CA ALA A 127 -9.55 6.81 -6.34
C ALA A 127 -10.81 6.28 -5.63
N GLN A 128 -11.90 7.07 -5.65
CA GLN A 128 -13.17 6.71 -5.01
C GLN A 128 -13.75 5.40 -5.55
N THR A 129 -13.70 5.22 -6.88
CA THR A 129 -14.22 4.02 -7.55
C THR A 129 -13.42 2.78 -7.14
N LEU A 130 -12.09 2.89 -7.13
CA LEU A 130 -11.21 1.78 -6.74
C LEU A 130 -11.38 1.41 -5.27
N PHE A 131 -11.34 2.39 -4.37
CA PHE A 131 -11.53 2.17 -2.93
C PHE A 131 -12.85 1.44 -2.67
N THR A 132 -13.95 1.95 -3.23
CA THR A 132 -15.30 1.38 -3.03
C THR A 132 -15.39 -0.04 -3.59
N ARG A 133 -14.83 -0.27 -4.78
CA ARG A 133 -14.82 -1.60 -5.43
C ARG A 133 -14.04 -2.62 -4.61
N HIS A 134 -12.81 -2.28 -4.21
CA HIS A 134 -11.97 -3.20 -3.45
C HIS A 134 -12.52 -3.46 -2.04
N ARG A 135 -13.13 -2.44 -1.40
CA ARG A 135 -13.87 -2.63 -0.16
C ARG A 135 -15.02 -3.62 -0.32
N ALA A 136 -15.81 -3.52 -1.39
CA ALA A 136 -16.90 -4.46 -1.66
C ALA A 136 -16.40 -5.90 -1.85
N TRP A 137 -15.26 -6.10 -2.53
CA TRP A 137 -14.64 -7.42 -2.65
C TRP A 137 -14.12 -7.95 -1.32
N ALA A 138 -13.51 -7.10 -0.50
CA ALA A 138 -13.04 -7.47 0.83
C ALA A 138 -14.19 -7.91 1.74
N VAL A 139 -15.30 -7.15 1.76
CA VAL A 139 -16.52 -7.54 2.50
C VAL A 139 -17.04 -8.89 2.03
N LYS A 140 -17.08 -9.14 0.72
CA LYS A 140 -17.49 -10.43 0.16
C LYS A 140 -16.53 -11.58 0.55
N ALA A 141 -15.24 -11.32 0.61
CA ALA A 141 -14.22 -12.30 1.00
C ALA A 141 -14.22 -12.61 2.50
N SER A 142 -14.69 -11.69 3.33
CA SER A 142 -14.81 -11.85 4.78
C SER A 142 -16.15 -12.44 5.23
N ALA A 143 -17.09 -12.68 4.31
CA ALA A 143 -18.36 -13.35 4.62
C ALA A 143 -18.11 -14.80 5.07
N PRO A 144 -18.82 -15.28 6.11
CA PRO A 144 -18.65 -16.63 6.67
C PRO A 144 -19.08 -17.76 5.73
#